data_AF-A0A8K0QGJ1-F1
#
_entry.id   AF-A0A8K0QGJ1-F1
#
_cell.length_a   1.000
_cell.length_b   1.000
_cell.length_c   1.000
_cell.angle_alpha   90.00
_cell.angle_beta   90.00
_cell.angle_gamma   90.00
#
_symmetry.space_group_name_H-M   'P 1'
#
loop_
_entity.id
_entity.type
_entity.pdbx_description
1 polymer ?
#
loop_
_entity_poly.entity_id
_entity_poly.type
_entity_poly.pdbx_seq_one_letter_code
_entity_poly.pdbx_strand_id
1 'polypeptide(L)'
;MNPRLSFESLPFYQGDPPFSAWGLYGDNDQLGALNLVRQPDRDPAARSEIKMGERASLDPPIDVLLQPTSSRSKFKQTIFCRGLN
;
A
#
# COMPACT_ATOMS: atom_id res chain seq x y z
N MET A 1 -5.32 21.79 6.55
CA MET A 1 -4.01 21.14 6.79
C MET A 1 -4.08 20.49 8.15
N ASN A 2 -3.77 19.19 8.28
CA ASN A 2 -3.32 18.70 9.57
C ASN A 2 -1.81 18.42 9.41
N PRO A 3 -0.92 19.27 9.96
CA PRO A 3 0.49 18.93 10.02
C PRO A 3 0.64 17.55 10.71
N ARG A 4 1.75 16.85 10.47
CA ARG A 4 2.02 15.61 11.21
C ARG A 4 1.94 15.95 12.70
N LEU A 5 0.91 15.41 13.36
CA LEU A 5 0.70 15.57 14.78
C LEU A 5 1.90 14.98 15.50
N SER A 6 2.33 15.63 16.58
CA SER A 6 3.30 14.99 17.47
C SER A 6 2.64 13.76 18.09
N PHE A 7 3.45 12.80 18.52
CA PHE A 7 2.94 11.56 19.09
C PHE A 7 1.98 11.82 20.27
N GLU A 8 2.29 12.82 21.10
CA GLU A 8 1.51 13.23 22.28
C GLU A 8 0.14 13.83 21.92
N SER A 9 -0.04 14.27 20.68
CA SER A 9 -1.28 14.89 20.18
C SER A 9 -2.15 13.94 19.36
N LEU A 10 -1.76 12.67 19.25
CA LEU A 10 -2.57 11.65 18.57
C LEU A 10 -3.82 11.33 19.41
N PRO A 11 -4.98 11.10 18.77
CA PRO A 11 -6.16 10.61 19.47
C PRO A 11 -5.83 9.30 20.19
N PHE A 12 -6.19 9.23 21.47
CA PHE A 12 -6.04 8.04 22.28
C PHE A 12 -7.32 7.86 23.08
N TYR A 13 -8.19 6.96 22.63
CA TYR A 13 -9.45 6.68 23.29
C TYR A 13 -9.30 5.48 24.23
N GLN A 14 -10.12 5.46 25.28
CA GLN A 14 -10.13 4.34 26.22
C GLN A 14 -10.57 3.06 25.50
N GLY A 15 -9.72 2.04 25.53
CA GLY A 15 -9.99 0.73 24.91
C GLY A 15 -9.35 0.55 23.54
N ASP A 16 -8.72 1.58 22.98
CA ASP A 16 -7.97 1.45 21.74
C ASP A 16 -6.75 0.52 21.92
N PRO A 17 -6.38 -0.25 20.88
CA PRO A 17 -5.11 -0.95 20.87
C PRO A 17 -3.94 0.03 21.07
N PRO A 18 -2.90 -0.35 21.83
CA PRO A 18 -1.74 0.52 22.04
C PRO A 18 -1.08 0.84 20.70
N PHE A 19 -0.63 2.09 20.55
CA PHE A 19 0.01 2.60 19.33
C PHE A 19 -0.85 2.56 18.06
N SER A 20 -2.17 2.48 18.19
CA SER A 20 -3.08 2.63 17.06
C SER A 20 -3.15 4.08 16.57
N ALA A 21 -3.51 4.26 15.30
CA ALA A 21 -3.78 5.56 14.70
C ALA A 21 -5.29 5.78 14.50
N TRP A 22 -6.12 5.14 15.34
CA TRP A 22 -7.58 5.21 15.22
C TRP A 22 -8.08 6.62 15.54
N GLY A 23 -9.11 7.08 14.82
CA GLY A 23 -9.63 8.44 14.92
C GLY A 23 -8.72 9.54 14.35
N LEU A 24 -7.45 9.27 14.03
CA LEU A 24 -6.51 10.27 13.49
C LEU A 24 -7.03 11.00 12.25
N TYR A 25 -7.74 10.27 11.38
CA TYR A 25 -8.31 10.78 10.13
C TYR A 25 -9.84 10.86 10.18
N GLY A 26 -10.45 10.70 11.36
CA GLY A 26 -11.89 10.66 11.60
C GLY A 26 -12.45 9.24 11.74
N ASP A 27 -13.59 9.13 12.42
CA ASP A 27 -14.18 7.84 12.84
C ASP A 27 -14.65 6.95 11.69
N ASN A 28 -14.90 7.54 10.52
CA ASN A 28 -15.34 6.83 9.32
C ASN A 28 -14.20 6.62 8.30
N ASP A 29 -12.95 6.90 8.68
CA ASP A 29 -11.80 6.72 7.78
C ASP A 29 -11.59 5.24 7.43
N GLN A 30 -11.32 4.99 6.15
CA GLN A 30 -11.01 3.65 5.61
C GLN A 30 -9.64 3.61 4.92
N LEU A 31 -8.90 4.71 4.94
CA LEU A 31 -7.66 4.87 4.17
C LEU A 31 -6.41 4.73 5.05
N GLY A 32 -6.51 5.09 6.33
CA GLY A 32 -5.39 5.07 7.27
C GLY A 32 -4.20 5.87 6.76
N ALA A 33 -3.02 5.25 6.77
CA ALA A 33 -1.77 5.89 6.37
C ALA A 33 -1.75 6.40 4.92
N LEU A 34 -2.67 5.97 4.03
CA LEU A 34 -2.80 6.55 2.69
C LEU A 34 -3.14 8.05 2.72
N ASN A 35 -3.74 8.54 3.80
CA ASN A 35 -3.98 9.97 4.00
C ASN A 35 -2.67 10.79 4.09
N LEU A 36 -1.53 10.16 4.36
CA LEU A 36 -0.21 10.83 4.39
C LEU A 36 0.32 11.17 3.00
N VAL A 37 -0.01 10.36 1.99
CA VAL A 37 0.54 10.51 0.62
C VAL A 37 -0.39 11.32 -0.29
N ARG A 38 -1.67 11.46 0.04
CA ARG A 38 -2.67 12.24 -0.72
C ARG A 38 -2.56 13.76 -0.53
N GLN A 39 -1.50 14.25 0.10
CA GLN A 39 -1.35 15.68 0.34
C GLN A 39 -1.01 16.37 -1.00
N PRO A 40 -1.62 17.53 -1.33
CA PRO A 40 -1.45 18.18 -2.64
C PRO A 40 -0.02 18.51 -3.03
N ASP A 41 0.89 18.64 -2.06
CA ASP A 41 2.32 18.90 -2.23
C ASP A 41 3.13 17.63 -2.56
N ARG A 42 2.63 16.44 -2.24
CA ARG A 42 3.35 15.17 -2.40
C ARG A 42 3.40 14.72 -3.85
N ASP A 43 2.31 14.86 -4.60
CA ASP A 43 2.26 14.45 -6.01
C ASP A 43 3.22 15.28 -6.88
N PRO A 44 3.27 16.62 -6.79
CA PRO A 44 4.27 17.42 -7.49
C PRO A 44 5.70 17.09 -7.08
N ALA A 45 5.94 16.88 -5.77
CA ALA A 45 7.27 16.52 -5.27
C ALA A 45 7.74 15.18 -5.86
N ALA A 46 6.91 14.13 -5.79
CA ALA A 46 7.23 12.82 -6.36
C ALA A 46 7.45 12.89 -7.88
N ARG A 47 6.61 13.65 -8.60
CA ARG A 47 6.77 13.87 -10.05
C ARG A 47 8.09 14.59 -10.36
N SER A 48 8.52 15.52 -9.52
CA SER A 48 9.73 16.29 -9.74
C SER A 48 11.00 15.44 -9.73
N GLU A 49 10.99 14.27 -9.08
CA GLU A 49 12.12 13.34 -9.01
C GLU A 49 12.38 12.58 -10.33
N ILE A 50 11.40 12.54 -11.24
CA ILE A 50 11.54 11.86 -12.53
C ILE A 50 12.39 12.73 -13.47
N LYS A 51 13.72 12.55 -13.43
CA LYS A 51 14.67 13.29 -14.28
C LYS A 51 15.01 12.57 -15.59
N MET A 52 15.28 11.26 -15.50
CA MET A 52 15.83 10.46 -16.61
C MET A 52 14.80 9.50 -17.24
N GLY A 53 13.65 9.31 -16.60
CA GLY A 53 12.61 8.39 -17.08
C GLY A 53 12.95 6.90 -16.95
N GLU A 54 14.03 6.55 -16.25
CA GLU A 54 14.40 5.17 -15.95
C GLU A 54 13.35 4.49 -15.06
N ARG A 55 13.15 3.18 -15.29
CA ARG A 55 12.16 2.37 -14.57
C ARG A 55 12.76 1.00 -14.26
N ALA A 56 12.54 0.52 -13.04
CA ALA A 56 12.82 -0.85 -12.62
C ALA A 56 11.51 -1.52 -12.22
N SER A 57 11.29 -2.75 -12.70
CA SER A 57 10.14 -3.55 -12.24
C SER A 57 10.42 -4.08 -10.84
N LEU A 58 9.47 -3.89 -9.92
CA LEU A 58 9.51 -4.43 -8.56
C LEU A 58 8.59 -5.65 -8.41
N ASP A 59 7.82 -6.00 -9.44
CA ASP A 59 6.94 -7.16 -9.43
C ASP A 59 7.78 -8.43 -9.59
N PRO A 60 7.71 -9.37 -8.62
CA PRO A 60 8.35 -10.66 -8.80
C PRO A 60 7.53 -11.52 -9.78
N PRO A 61 8.14 -12.57 -10.37
CA PRO A 61 7.39 -13.58 -11.12
C PRO A 61 6.23 -14.15 -10.29
N ILE A 62 5.10 -14.43 -10.93
CA ILE A 62 3.88 -14.87 -10.24
C ILE A 62 4.04 -16.24 -9.55
N ASP A 63 5.01 -17.03 -10.00
CA ASP A 63 5.37 -18.34 -9.49
C ASP A 63 6.58 -18.32 -8.54
N VAL A 64 7.07 -17.13 -8.14
CA VAL A 64 8.26 -16.98 -7.27
C VAL A 64 8.07 -17.66 -5.91
N LEU A 65 6.83 -17.72 -5.40
CA LEU A 65 6.52 -18.29 -4.09
C LEU A 65 6.19 -19.78 -4.23
N LEU A 66 7.20 -20.65 -4.05
CA LEU A 66 7.05 -22.11 -4.06
C LEU A 66 6.08 -22.62 -2.98
N GLN A 67 6.02 -21.91 -1.85
CA GLN A 67 5.09 -22.17 -0.75
C GLN A 67 4.45 -20.85 -0.31
N PRO A 68 3.24 -20.54 -0.80
CA PRO A 68 2.52 -19.35 -0.38
C PRO A 68 2.18 -19.39 1.12
N THR A 69 2.21 -18.22 1.77
CA THR A 69 1.87 -18.06 3.18
C THR A 69 0.35 -18.09 3.40
N SER A 70 -0.06 -18.21 4.67
CA SER A 70 -1.46 -18.05 5.10
C SER A 70 -2.44 -18.99 4.40
N SER A 71 -2.04 -20.24 4.17
CA SER A 71 -2.85 -21.26 3.50
C SER A 71 -3.32 -20.88 2.09
N ARG A 72 -2.63 -19.94 1.43
CA ARG A 72 -2.90 -19.56 0.04
C ARG A 72 -2.56 -20.71 -0.91
N SER A 73 -3.35 -20.85 -1.96
CA SER A 73 -3.09 -21.85 -3.01
C SER A 73 -1.83 -21.50 -3.80
N LYS A 74 -1.09 -22.54 -4.19
CA LYS A 74 0.06 -22.40 -5.10
C LYS A 74 -0.41 -21.90 -6.47
N PHE A 75 0.48 -21.15 -7.13
CA PHE A 75 0.25 -20.77 -8.52
C PHE A 75 0.09 -22.02 -9.40
N LYS A 76 -0.93 -22.03 -10.26
CA LYS A 76 -1.18 -23.07 -11.26
C LYS A 76 -1.55 -22.40 -12.57
N GLN A 77 -0.81 -22.72 -13.62
CA GLN A 77 -1.11 -22.30 -14.98
C GLN A 77 -1.60 -23.49 -15.80
N THR A 78 -2.60 -23.28 -16.65
CA THR A 78 -3.04 -24.28 -17.65
C THR A 78 -3.09 -23.59 -19.00
N ILE A 79 -2.32 -24.10 -19.96
CA ILE A 79 -2.19 -23.53 -21.30
C ILE A 79 -2.95 -24.44 -22.27
N PHE A 80 -3.88 -23.86 -23.02
CA PHE A 80 -4.62 -24.57 -24.06
C PHE A 80 -4.10 -24.15 -25.43
N CYS A 81 -3.41 -25.05 -26.12
CA CYS A 81 -3.02 -24.83 -27.51
C CYS A 81 -4.17 -25.25 -28.43
N ARG A 82 -4.69 -24.31 -29.23
CA ARG A 82 -5.65 -24.62 -30.29
C ARG A 82 -4.85 -24.99 -31.55
N GLY A 83 -5.08 -26.18 -32.09
CA GLY A 83 -4.42 -26.62 -33.32
C GLY A 83 -4.68 -25.65 -34.47
N LEU A 84 -3.65 -25.40 -35.28
CA LEU A 84 -3.82 -24.77 -36.58
C LEU A 84 -4.57 -25.78 -37.45
N ASN A 85 -5.82 -25.46 -37.79
CA ASN A 85 -6.54 -26.12 -38.88
C ASN A 85 -5.92 -25.73 -40.21
#